data_AF-A0A150GBV0-F1
#
_entry.id   AF-A0A150GBV0-F1
#
_cell.length_a   1.000
_cell.length_b   1.000
_cell.length_c   1.000
_cell.angle_alpha   90.00
_cell.angle_beta   90.00
_cell.angle_gamma   90.00
#
_symmetry.space_group_name_H-M   'P 1'
#
loop_
_entity.id
_entity.type
_entity.pdbx_description
1 polymer ?
#
loop_
_entity_poly.entity_id
_entity_poly.type
_entity_poly.pdbx_seq_one_letter_code
_entity_poly.pdbx_strand_id
1 'polypeptide(L)'
;MNVLRSLGVLSRSTAGSALAVEGAVRAFAAGAAPSKKDVLYNLTNPDPDAEASVKSYLTSLYKGAKLEPSSADDSLEFTSKIEKKYKAAQIVEYGLQNISVPLGYSKSDLAPVKRYAAELRALGKQAGFEEPGVEVSKRLADAAATADSVKELLTKNQSLMSSELYGALLEAVGQVEASTNGTLTLDGSSPAYKEFAKKVEAIAKAHGIPAALLVAAKKTPGDEAVAKEYARWQQAAAVKDAISELESLKSDATALLDKHLGKTAEQVRKEQAAALAVAIKKAEAAKGAPWAAKFLEDVKRVEWFDACVAENPAVGPKVAA
;
A
#
# COMPACT_ATOMS: atom_id res chain seq x y z
N MET A 1 11.54 -4.42 8.23
CA MET A 1 11.10 -3.08 7.79
C MET A 1 10.04 -3.28 6.74
N ASN A 2 8.86 -2.73 7.01
CA ASN A 2 7.57 -3.28 6.59
C ASN A 2 7.26 -3.01 5.11
N VAL A 3 6.80 -4.03 4.38
CA VAL A 3 6.20 -3.88 3.04
C VAL A 3 4.99 -2.94 3.09
N LEU A 4 4.31 -2.84 4.24
CA LEU A 4 3.24 -1.87 4.52
C LEU A 4 3.74 -0.43 4.67
N ARG A 5 4.98 -0.21 5.13
CA ARG A 5 5.61 1.12 5.08
C ARG A 5 5.86 1.57 3.64
N SER A 6 6.03 0.66 2.67
CA SER A 6 6.18 1.05 1.26
C SER A 6 4.88 1.59 0.63
N LEU A 7 3.72 1.20 1.17
CA LEU A 7 2.42 1.79 0.81
C LEU A 7 2.22 3.14 1.55
N GLY A 8 2.68 3.24 2.80
CA GLY A 8 2.71 4.50 3.56
C GLY A 8 3.76 5.53 3.11
N VAL A 9 4.76 5.14 2.31
CA VAL A 9 5.77 6.05 1.75
C VAL A 9 5.20 6.93 0.63
N LEU A 10 4.03 6.61 0.06
CA LEU A 10 3.28 7.53 -0.79
C LEU A 10 2.77 8.77 -0.02
N SER A 11 2.61 8.66 1.30
CA SER A 11 2.12 9.75 2.15
C SER A 11 3.23 10.54 2.85
N ARG A 12 4.40 9.93 3.15
CA ARG A 12 5.51 10.60 3.86
C ARG A 12 6.61 11.19 2.96
N SER A 13 6.72 10.78 1.70
CA SER A 13 7.69 11.37 0.76
C SER A 13 7.27 12.74 0.17
N THR A 14 6.04 13.19 0.45
CA THR A 14 5.52 14.50 0.04
C THR A 14 5.79 15.62 1.06
N ALA A 15 6.35 15.32 2.23
CA ALA A 15 6.61 16.31 3.27
C ALA A 15 7.96 17.05 3.13
N GLY A 16 8.85 16.63 2.22
CA GLY A 16 10.20 17.19 2.08
C GLY A 16 10.59 17.66 0.66
N SER A 17 9.72 17.49 -0.33
CA SER A 17 9.95 17.96 -1.71
C SER A 17 8.71 18.71 -2.21
N ALA A 18 8.35 19.76 -1.48
CA ALA A 18 7.15 20.57 -1.70
C ALA A 18 7.26 21.56 -2.88
N LEU A 19 8.12 21.29 -3.88
CA LEU A 19 8.35 22.21 -5.01
C LEU A 19 8.42 21.54 -6.41
N ALA A 20 8.10 20.25 -6.58
CA ALA A 20 8.20 19.63 -7.92
C ALA A 20 7.16 18.56 -8.29
N VAL A 21 6.16 18.26 -7.46
CA VAL A 21 5.09 17.30 -7.83
C VAL A 21 3.72 17.83 -7.38
N GLU A 22 3.42 19.07 -7.74
CA GLU A 22 2.03 19.53 -7.80
C GLU A 22 1.35 18.86 -9.00
N GLY A 23 0.49 17.86 -8.78
CA GLY A 23 -0.49 17.49 -9.81
C GLY A 23 -0.83 16.02 -10.06
N ALA A 24 -0.40 15.04 -9.26
CA ALA A 24 -0.66 13.62 -9.59
C ALA A 24 -1.55 12.83 -8.61
N VAL A 25 -2.08 13.45 -7.54
CA VAL A 25 -2.89 12.74 -6.54
C VAL A 25 -4.17 13.55 -6.28
N ARG A 26 -5.32 12.94 -6.55
CA ARG A 26 -6.69 13.50 -6.59
C ARG A 26 -7.01 14.44 -7.76
N ALA A 27 -7.31 13.85 -8.89
CA ALA A 27 -8.32 14.37 -9.79
C ALA A 27 -8.99 13.20 -10.52
N PHE A 28 -10.16 12.76 -10.02
CA PHE A 28 -11.24 12.73 -11.00
C PHE A 28 -11.34 14.16 -11.50
N ALA A 29 -11.18 14.35 -12.80
CA ALA A 29 -11.61 15.58 -13.43
C ALA A 29 -13.09 15.75 -13.09
N ALA A 30 -13.39 16.50 -12.04
CA ALA A 30 -14.74 16.92 -11.72
C ALA A 30 -15.16 17.87 -12.85
N GLY A 31 -15.76 17.31 -13.89
CA GLY A 31 -16.17 18.03 -15.10
C GLY A 31 -16.04 17.25 -16.41
N ALA A 32 -15.22 16.20 -16.48
CA ALA A 32 -15.16 15.32 -17.66
C ALA A 32 -15.83 13.98 -17.36
N ALA A 33 -16.66 13.49 -18.29
CA ALA A 33 -17.20 12.14 -18.19
C ALA A 33 -16.02 11.13 -18.08
N PRO A 34 -16.14 10.08 -17.25
CA PRO A 34 -15.08 9.08 -17.11
C PRO A 34 -14.80 8.45 -18.47
N SER A 35 -13.52 8.30 -18.83
CA SER A 35 -13.16 7.55 -20.05
C SER A 35 -13.52 6.08 -19.90
N LYS A 36 -13.67 5.33 -21.00
CA LYS A 36 -13.92 3.88 -20.93
C LYS A 36 -12.86 3.13 -20.08
N LYS A 37 -11.59 3.56 -20.14
CA LYS A 37 -10.52 2.97 -19.32
C LYS A 37 -10.73 3.27 -17.82
N ASP A 38 -11.16 4.47 -17.47
CA ASP A 38 -11.49 4.82 -16.07
C ASP A 38 -12.61 3.96 -15.53
N VAL A 39 -13.67 3.75 -16.33
CA VAL A 39 -14.80 2.89 -15.95
C VAL A 39 -14.33 1.45 -15.73
N LEU A 40 -13.48 0.90 -16.60
CA LEU A 40 -12.95 -0.46 -16.45
C LEU A 40 -12.15 -0.65 -15.15
N TYR A 41 -11.30 0.32 -14.77
CA TYR A 41 -10.60 0.29 -13.49
C TYR A 41 -11.53 0.50 -12.29
N ASN A 42 -12.63 1.22 -12.48
CA ASN A 42 -13.59 1.52 -11.42
C ASN A 42 -14.67 0.45 -11.22
N LEU A 43 -14.77 -0.55 -12.09
CA LEU A 43 -15.75 -1.66 -11.95
C LEU A 43 -15.64 -2.38 -10.60
N THR A 44 -14.42 -2.47 -10.05
CA THR A 44 -14.14 -3.14 -8.77
C THR A 44 -13.71 -2.16 -7.67
N ASN A 45 -13.83 -0.84 -7.92
CA ASN A 45 -13.43 0.19 -6.98
C ASN A 45 -14.52 0.36 -5.90
N PRO A 46 -14.18 0.27 -4.60
CA PRO A 46 -15.14 0.42 -3.51
C PRO A 46 -15.59 1.87 -3.26
N ASP A 47 -15.03 2.85 -3.97
CA ASP A 47 -15.43 4.25 -3.89
C ASP A 47 -16.86 4.48 -4.41
N PRO A 48 -17.81 4.98 -3.58
CA PRO A 48 -19.17 5.31 -4.01
C PRO A 48 -19.22 6.32 -5.15
N ASP A 49 -18.28 7.27 -5.22
CA ASP A 49 -18.20 8.22 -6.34
C ASP A 49 -17.77 7.49 -7.63
N ALA A 50 -16.89 6.49 -7.51
CA ALA A 50 -16.51 5.62 -8.63
C ALA A 50 -17.68 4.70 -9.05
N GLU A 51 -18.42 4.13 -8.11
CA GLU A 51 -19.61 3.32 -8.37
C GLU A 51 -20.71 4.15 -9.06
N ALA A 52 -20.97 5.38 -8.57
CA ALA A 52 -21.92 6.30 -9.19
C ALA A 52 -21.50 6.67 -10.62
N SER A 53 -20.20 6.86 -10.84
CA SER A 53 -19.62 7.12 -12.16
C SER A 53 -19.81 5.95 -13.12
N VAL A 54 -19.56 4.71 -12.67
CA VAL A 54 -19.83 3.48 -13.42
C VAL A 54 -21.32 3.33 -13.74
N LYS A 55 -22.20 3.53 -12.75
CA LYS A 55 -23.66 3.46 -12.94
C LYS A 55 -24.15 4.50 -13.96
N SER A 56 -23.63 5.72 -13.89
CA SER A 56 -23.94 6.79 -14.84
C SER A 56 -23.51 6.42 -16.26
N TYR A 57 -22.30 5.88 -16.43
CA TYR A 57 -21.79 5.41 -17.72
C TYR A 57 -22.64 4.26 -18.28
N LEU A 58 -22.96 3.26 -17.48
CA LEU A 58 -23.82 2.14 -17.88
C LEU A 58 -25.24 2.60 -18.25
N THR A 59 -25.79 3.57 -17.52
CA THR A 59 -27.08 4.18 -17.84
C THR A 59 -27.04 4.91 -19.19
N SER A 60 -25.94 5.58 -19.52
CA SER A 60 -25.74 6.23 -20.82
C SER A 60 -25.67 5.22 -21.96
N LEU A 61 -24.93 4.12 -21.78
CA LEU A 61 -24.89 3.02 -22.75
C LEU A 61 -26.27 2.39 -22.96
N TYR A 62 -27.02 2.15 -21.86
CA TYR A 62 -28.39 1.64 -21.94
C TYR A 62 -29.33 2.58 -22.72
N LYS A 63 -29.14 3.90 -22.59
CA LYS A 63 -29.87 4.93 -23.35
C LYS A 63 -29.40 5.09 -24.80
N GLY A 64 -28.49 4.25 -25.28
CA GLY A 64 -28.08 4.19 -26.70
C GLY A 64 -26.74 4.86 -27.03
N ALA A 65 -25.93 5.24 -26.04
CA ALA A 65 -24.56 5.69 -26.31
C ALA A 65 -23.70 4.54 -26.86
N LYS A 66 -22.82 4.83 -27.82
CA LYS A 66 -21.92 3.83 -28.41
C LYS A 66 -20.71 3.60 -27.50
N LEU A 67 -20.34 2.33 -27.31
CA LEU A 67 -19.13 1.96 -26.59
C LEU A 67 -17.89 2.37 -27.40
N GLU A 68 -17.00 3.16 -26.81
CA GLU A 68 -15.74 3.53 -27.45
C GLU A 68 -14.86 2.29 -27.69
N PRO A 69 -14.16 2.17 -28.84
CA PRO A 69 -13.20 1.09 -29.07
C PRO A 69 -11.98 1.25 -28.16
N SER A 70 -11.39 0.16 -27.68
CA SER A 70 -10.12 0.24 -26.94
C SER A 70 -8.96 0.30 -27.93
N SER A 71 -8.14 1.34 -27.86
CA SER A 71 -6.81 1.33 -28.48
C SER A 71 -5.83 0.59 -27.56
N ALA A 72 -5.32 -0.54 -28.04
CA ALA A 72 -4.07 -1.13 -27.56
C ALA A 72 -2.97 -0.47 -28.38
N ASP A 73 -2.20 0.41 -27.75
CA ASP A 73 -0.96 0.91 -28.36
C ASP A 73 0.20 0.34 -27.56
N ASP A 74 0.72 -0.79 -28.03
CA ASP A 74 1.77 -1.56 -27.36
C ASP A 74 3.11 -0.81 -27.34
N SER A 75 3.24 0.31 -28.07
CA SER A 75 4.43 1.16 -28.09
C SER A 75 4.65 1.99 -26.81
N LEU A 76 3.70 1.97 -25.87
CA LEU A 76 3.67 2.81 -24.67
C LEU A 76 3.67 2.02 -23.34
N GLU A 77 4.38 0.89 -23.27
CA GLU A 77 4.42 0.04 -22.06
C GLU A 77 4.79 0.80 -20.78
N PHE A 78 5.72 1.74 -20.84
CA PHE A 78 6.13 2.55 -19.67
C PHE A 78 5.00 3.46 -19.19
N THR A 79 4.35 4.16 -20.12
CA THR A 79 3.20 5.03 -19.82
C THR A 79 2.04 4.21 -19.25
N SER A 80 1.78 3.02 -19.81
CA SER A 80 0.76 2.10 -19.31
C SER A 80 1.05 1.61 -17.88
N LYS A 81 2.32 1.29 -17.57
CA LYS A 81 2.75 0.91 -16.20
C LYS A 81 2.56 2.06 -15.21
N ILE A 82 2.89 3.29 -15.61
CA ILE A 82 2.67 4.49 -14.79
C ILE A 82 1.18 4.71 -14.55
N GLU A 83 0.37 4.67 -15.60
CA GLU A 83 -1.08 4.85 -15.52
C GLU A 83 -1.71 3.80 -14.59
N LYS A 84 -1.40 2.52 -14.78
CA LYS A 84 -1.87 1.43 -13.91
C LYS A 84 -1.51 1.68 -12.45
N LYS A 85 -0.29 2.17 -12.16
CA LYS A 85 0.14 2.51 -10.79
C LYS A 85 -0.71 3.63 -10.20
N TYR A 86 -0.97 4.71 -10.93
CA TYR A 86 -1.77 5.83 -10.44
C TYR A 86 -3.24 5.46 -10.25
N LYS A 87 -3.80 4.62 -11.12
CA LYS A 87 -5.16 4.07 -10.95
C LYS A 87 -5.28 3.17 -9.74
N ALA A 88 -4.34 2.24 -9.57
CA ALA A 88 -4.28 1.40 -8.37
C ALA A 88 -4.14 2.25 -7.09
N ALA A 89 -3.34 3.31 -7.12
CA ALA A 89 -3.19 4.23 -5.99
C ALA A 89 -4.50 4.96 -5.63
N GLN A 90 -5.34 5.32 -6.61
CA GLN A 90 -6.65 5.93 -6.35
C GLN A 90 -7.59 4.96 -5.61
N ILE A 91 -7.62 3.70 -6.03
CA ILE A 91 -8.41 2.64 -5.39
C ILE A 91 -7.91 2.38 -3.97
N VAL A 92 -6.59 2.23 -3.81
CA VAL A 92 -5.97 1.98 -2.50
C VAL A 92 -6.18 3.13 -1.53
N GLU A 93 -5.99 4.38 -1.97
CA GLU A 93 -6.11 5.57 -1.11
C GLU A 93 -7.52 5.67 -0.50
N TYR A 94 -8.57 5.52 -1.32
CA TYR A 94 -9.94 5.53 -0.82
C TYR A 94 -10.24 4.30 0.06
N GLY A 95 -9.86 3.11 -0.40
CA GLY A 95 -10.14 1.88 0.34
C GLY A 95 -9.47 1.82 1.71
N LEU A 96 -8.24 2.33 1.84
CA LEU A 96 -7.53 2.39 3.12
C LEU A 96 -8.28 3.21 4.17
N GLN A 97 -8.94 4.30 3.76
CA GLN A 97 -9.72 5.16 4.65
C GLN A 97 -10.98 4.45 5.19
N ASN A 98 -11.42 3.36 4.55
CA ASN A 98 -12.58 2.58 4.94
C ASN A 98 -12.24 1.31 5.74
N ILE A 99 -10.96 0.98 5.90
CA ILE A 99 -10.53 -0.16 6.71
C ILE A 99 -10.32 0.29 8.15
N SER A 100 -11.05 -0.33 9.08
CA SER A 100 -10.91 -0.04 10.51
C SER A 100 -9.57 -0.54 11.04
N VAL A 101 -8.80 0.35 11.67
CA VAL A 101 -7.50 0.01 12.28
C VAL A 101 -7.71 -0.51 13.71
N PRO A 102 -7.41 -1.79 14.00
CA PRO A 102 -7.69 -2.39 15.31
C PRO A 102 -6.64 -2.05 16.38
N LEU A 103 -6.49 -0.77 16.73
CA LEU A 103 -5.47 -0.29 17.69
C LEU A 103 -5.61 -0.86 19.11
N GLY A 104 -6.82 -1.28 19.49
CA GLY A 104 -7.15 -1.86 20.80
C GLY A 104 -7.12 -3.38 20.86
N TYR A 105 -6.55 -4.08 19.86
CA TYR A 105 -6.55 -5.53 19.83
C TYR A 105 -5.84 -6.15 21.05
N SER A 106 -6.28 -7.35 21.46
CA SER A 106 -5.63 -8.11 22.53
C SER A 106 -4.65 -9.12 21.95
N LYS A 107 -3.51 -9.33 22.60
CA LYS A 107 -2.59 -10.42 22.25
C LYS A 107 -3.23 -11.81 22.40
N SER A 108 -4.26 -11.94 23.23
CA SER A 108 -5.04 -13.17 23.39
C SER A 108 -6.07 -13.40 22.28
N ASP A 109 -6.43 -12.35 21.51
CA ASP A 109 -7.36 -12.45 20.38
C ASP A 109 -6.84 -11.66 19.16
N LEU A 110 -6.27 -12.38 18.21
CA LEU A 110 -5.76 -11.83 16.96
C LEU A 110 -6.80 -11.77 15.84
N ALA A 111 -8.07 -12.12 16.08
CA ALA A 111 -9.10 -12.06 15.05
C ALA A 111 -9.27 -10.67 14.41
N PRO A 112 -9.24 -9.54 15.17
CA PRO A 112 -9.28 -8.21 14.58
C PRO A 112 -8.09 -7.92 13.66
N VAL A 113 -6.88 -8.36 14.04
CA VAL A 113 -5.68 -8.17 13.24
C VAL A 113 -5.71 -9.02 11.96
N LYS A 114 -6.21 -10.25 12.05
CA LYS A 114 -6.43 -11.12 10.88
C LYS A 114 -7.43 -10.49 9.91
N ARG A 115 -8.52 -9.88 10.42
CA ARG A 115 -9.50 -9.15 9.60
C ARG A 115 -8.84 -7.98 8.89
N TYR A 116 -8.13 -7.13 9.62
CA TYR A 116 -7.39 -5.99 9.07
C TYR A 116 -6.43 -6.41 7.94
N ALA A 117 -5.60 -7.44 8.17
CA ALA A 117 -4.69 -7.95 7.15
C ALA A 117 -5.42 -8.54 5.92
N ALA A 118 -6.58 -9.15 6.12
CA ALA A 118 -7.40 -9.68 5.03
C ALA A 118 -8.07 -8.56 4.21
N GLU A 119 -8.56 -7.50 4.86
CA GLU A 119 -9.14 -6.33 4.20
C GLU A 119 -8.08 -5.59 3.36
N LEU A 120 -6.86 -5.44 3.87
CA LEU A 120 -5.73 -4.88 3.10
C LEU A 120 -5.41 -5.71 1.84
N ARG A 121 -5.43 -7.04 1.95
CA ARG A 121 -5.23 -7.93 0.79
C ARG A 121 -6.37 -7.83 -0.22
N ALA A 122 -7.61 -7.81 0.27
CA ALA A 122 -8.78 -7.65 -0.58
C ALA A 122 -8.74 -6.32 -1.35
N LEU A 123 -8.34 -5.23 -0.69
CA LEU A 123 -8.12 -3.94 -1.31
C LEU A 123 -7.02 -3.98 -2.38
N GLY A 124 -5.88 -4.62 -2.09
CA GLY A 124 -4.82 -4.83 -3.08
C GLY A 124 -5.32 -5.55 -4.34
N LYS A 125 -6.13 -6.60 -4.15
CA LYS A 125 -6.75 -7.34 -5.26
C LYS A 125 -7.73 -6.47 -6.05
N GLN A 126 -8.55 -5.67 -5.39
CA GLN A 126 -9.47 -4.72 -6.04
C GLN A 126 -8.71 -3.66 -6.86
N ALA A 127 -7.54 -3.24 -6.39
CA ALA A 127 -6.65 -2.32 -7.10
C ALA A 127 -5.84 -2.98 -8.24
N GLY A 128 -6.00 -4.29 -8.46
CA GLY A 128 -5.34 -5.02 -9.54
C GLY A 128 -3.93 -5.52 -9.24
N PHE A 129 -3.55 -5.56 -7.95
CA PHE A 129 -2.34 -6.25 -7.49
C PHE A 129 -2.60 -7.74 -7.30
N GLU A 130 -1.58 -8.55 -7.53
CA GLU A 130 -1.57 -9.96 -7.15
C GLU A 130 -1.23 -10.13 -5.67
N GLU A 131 -1.17 -11.40 -5.21
CA GLU A 131 -0.72 -11.71 -3.86
C GLU A 131 0.67 -11.09 -3.58
N PRO A 132 0.90 -10.47 -2.40
CA PRO A 132 2.12 -9.70 -2.13
C PRO A 132 3.43 -10.45 -2.40
N GLY A 133 3.47 -11.75 -2.11
CA GLY A 133 4.64 -12.58 -2.39
C GLY A 133 4.96 -12.71 -3.89
N VAL A 134 3.93 -12.71 -4.74
CA VAL A 134 4.09 -12.76 -6.20
C VAL A 134 4.55 -11.40 -6.74
N GLU A 135 3.94 -10.30 -6.28
CA GLU A 135 4.35 -8.94 -6.68
C GLU A 135 5.80 -8.64 -6.32
N VAL A 136 6.22 -8.98 -5.08
CA VAL A 136 7.61 -8.83 -4.68
C VAL A 136 8.52 -9.76 -5.50
N SER A 137 8.10 -10.99 -5.77
CA SER A 137 8.89 -11.92 -6.60
C SER A 137 9.11 -11.42 -8.02
N LYS A 138 8.11 -10.78 -8.64
CA LYS A 138 8.26 -10.15 -9.96
C LYS A 138 9.30 -9.04 -9.92
N ARG A 139 9.21 -8.15 -8.93
CA ARG A 139 10.19 -7.06 -8.76
C ARG A 139 11.61 -7.58 -8.51
N LEU A 140 11.75 -8.66 -7.73
CA LEU A 140 13.03 -9.32 -7.51
C LEU A 140 13.57 -9.96 -8.80
N ALA A 141 12.70 -10.58 -9.62
CA ALA A 141 13.08 -11.17 -10.89
C ALA A 141 13.54 -10.12 -11.91
N ASP A 142 12.83 -8.99 -12.01
CA ASP A 142 13.22 -7.86 -12.87
C ASP A 142 14.61 -7.30 -12.49
N ALA A 143 14.87 -7.18 -11.19
CA ALA A 143 16.18 -6.75 -10.69
C ALA A 143 17.28 -7.79 -10.95
N ALA A 144 16.97 -9.08 -10.83
CA ALA A 144 17.90 -10.17 -11.10
C ALA A 144 18.26 -10.32 -12.57
N ALA A 145 17.32 -10.01 -13.48
CA ALA A 145 17.55 -10.07 -14.92
C ALA A 145 18.65 -9.10 -15.41
N THR A 146 18.99 -8.08 -14.62
CA THR A 146 19.97 -7.03 -14.99
C THR A 146 21.12 -6.91 -14.00
N ALA A 147 21.26 -7.84 -13.05
CA ALA A 147 22.33 -7.81 -12.06
C ALA A 147 23.45 -8.76 -12.48
N ASP A 148 24.70 -8.28 -12.41
CA ASP A 148 25.88 -9.07 -12.77
C ASP A 148 26.45 -9.83 -11.56
N SER A 149 26.05 -9.45 -10.34
CA SER A 149 26.51 -10.05 -9.09
C SER A 149 25.42 -10.15 -8.03
N VAL A 150 25.63 -11.02 -7.05
CA VAL A 150 24.74 -11.13 -5.88
C VAL A 150 24.74 -9.81 -5.08
N LYS A 151 25.89 -9.15 -4.96
CA LYS A 151 26.01 -7.85 -4.27
C LYS A 151 25.16 -6.77 -4.91
N GLU A 152 25.19 -6.68 -6.24
CA GLU A 152 24.37 -5.74 -7.01
C GLU A 152 22.88 -6.05 -6.85
N LEU A 153 22.49 -7.33 -6.96
CA LEU A 153 21.11 -7.77 -6.75
C LEU A 153 20.59 -7.35 -5.36
N LEU A 154 21.36 -7.59 -4.31
CA LEU A 154 20.98 -7.21 -2.95
C LEU A 154 20.85 -5.70 -2.80
N THR A 155 21.75 -4.94 -3.40
CA THR A 155 21.76 -3.47 -3.32
C THR A 155 20.55 -2.87 -4.04
N LYS A 156 20.23 -3.33 -5.26
CA LYS A 156 19.02 -2.91 -6.00
C LYS A 156 17.72 -3.18 -5.22
N ASN A 157 17.71 -4.21 -4.36
CA ASN A 157 16.53 -4.64 -3.61
C ASN A 157 16.58 -4.31 -2.11
N GLN A 158 17.53 -3.48 -1.66
CA GLN A 158 17.68 -3.12 -0.25
C GLN A 158 16.36 -2.62 0.36
N SER A 159 15.61 -1.81 -0.39
CA SER A 159 14.32 -1.24 0.04
C SER A 159 13.20 -2.26 0.28
N LEU A 160 13.34 -3.50 -0.20
CA LEU A 160 12.35 -4.57 -0.05
C LEU A 160 12.67 -5.52 1.12
N MET A 161 13.82 -5.35 1.76
CA MET A 161 14.28 -6.21 2.85
C MET A 161 14.33 -5.45 4.17
N SER A 162 14.32 -6.17 5.29
CA SER A 162 14.69 -5.54 6.56
C SER A 162 16.18 -5.16 6.54
N SER A 163 16.55 -4.08 7.24
CA SER A 163 17.96 -3.66 7.36
C SER A 163 18.84 -4.77 7.95
N GLU A 164 18.31 -5.52 8.91
CA GLU A 164 19.00 -6.65 9.54
C GLU A 164 19.24 -7.79 8.55
N LEU A 165 18.20 -8.19 7.79
CA LEU A 165 18.34 -9.23 6.78
C LEU A 165 19.29 -8.79 5.67
N TYR A 166 19.18 -7.55 5.19
CA TYR A 166 20.08 -7.01 4.17
C TYR A 166 21.53 -7.00 4.66
N GLY A 167 21.78 -6.53 5.89
CA GLY A 167 23.12 -6.50 6.49
C GLY A 167 23.72 -7.91 6.59
N ALA A 168 22.95 -8.88 7.10
CA ALA A 168 23.40 -10.26 7.22
C ALA A 168 23.72 -10.91 5.85
N LEU A 169 22.88 -10.65 4.83
CA LEU A 169 23.12 -11.16 3.47
C LEU A 169 24.36 -10.52 2.84
N LEU A 170 24.55 -9.21 3.02
CA LEU A 170 25.72 -8.50 2.50
C LEU A 170 27.01 -8.95 3.18
N GLU A 171 26.98 -9.23 4.48
CA GLU A 171 28.09 -9.83 5.20
C GLU A 171 28.42 -11.22 4.66
N ALA A 172 27.42 -12.07 4.42
CA ALA A 172 27.62 -13.38 3.82
C ALA A 172 28.23 -13.31 2.41
N VAL A 173 27.84 -12.32 1.59
CA VAL A 173 28.51 -12.04 0.31
C VAL A 173 29.99 -11.71 0.55
N GLY A 174 30.28 -10.75 1.43
CA GLY A 174 31.66 -10.34 1.72
C GLY A 174 32.54 -11.49 2.23
N GLN A 175 32.00 -12.38 3.07
CA GLN A 175 32.72 -13.56 3.54
C GLN A 175 33.07 -14.55 2.42
N VAL A 176 32.16 -14.77 1.46
CA VAL A 176 32.38 -15.69 0.33
C VAL A 176 33.31 -15.07 -0.71
N GLU A 177 33.17 -13.77 -0.99
CA GLU A 177 34.08 -13.06 -1.91
C GLU A 177 35.50 -13.03 -1.34
N ALA A 178 35.66 -12.86 -0.02
CA ALA A 178 36.96 -12.92 0.64
C ALA A 178 37.56 -14.34 0.65
N SER A 179 36.75 -15.40 0.80
CA SER A 179 37.27 -16.78 0.79
C SER A 179 37.64 -17.28 -0.61
N THR A 180 37.02 -16.73 -1.65
CA THR A 180 37.21 -17.16 -3.05
C THR A 180 38.08 -16.20 -3.87
N ASN A 181 38.44 -15.03 -3.33
CA ASN A 181 39.15 -13.95 -4.04
C ASN A 181 38.49 -13.58 -5.38
N GLY A 182 37.15 -13.60 -5.43
CA GLY A 182 36.38 -13.35 -6.65
C GLY A 182 35.00 -12.78 -6.36
N THR A 183 34.42 -12.12 -7.36
CA THR A 183 33.06 -11.59 -7.29
C THR A 183 32.05 -12.73 -7.25
N LEU A 184 31.09 -12.65 -6.34
CA LEU A 184 30.02 -13.64 -6.26
C LEU A 184 28.96 -13.37 -7.36
N THR A 185 28.96 -14.20 -8.40
CA THR A 185 28.01 -14.14 -9.51
C THR A 185 26.70 -14.86 -9.19
N LEU A 186 25.67 -14.66 -10.00
CA LEU A 186 24.34 -15.30 -9.87
C LEU A 186 24.27 -16.72 -10.47
N ASP A 187 25.42 -17.36 -10.71
CA ASP A 187 25.48 -18.74 -11.22
C ASP A 187 25.23 -19.75 -10.10
N GLY A 188 24.00 -20.29 -10.06
CA GLY A 188 23.56 -21.30 -9.10
C GLY A 188 24.34 -22.62 -9.13
N SER A 189 25.10 -22.88 -10.19
CA SER A 189 25.92 -24.09 -10.30
C SER A 189 27.30 -23.94 -9.65
N SER A 190 27.78 -22.70 -9.50
CA SER A 190 29.13 -22.39 -9.00
C SER A 190 29.34 -22.82 -7.54
N PRO A 191 30.55 -23.27 -7.15
CA PRO A 191 30.86 -23.62 -5.76
C PRO A 191 30.67 -22.44 -4.79
N ALA A 192 31.09 -21.24 -5.19
CA ALA A 192 30.94 -20.02 -4.39
C ALA A 192 29.46 -19.71 -4.11
N TYR A 193 28.58 -19.83 -5.12
CA TYR A 193 27.15 -19.62 -4.93
C TYR A 193 26.53 -20.69 -4.02
N LYS A 194 26.96 -21.95 -4.11
CA LYS A 194 26.48 -23.01 -3.20
C LYS A 194 26.92 -22.78 -1.76
N GLU A 195 28.13 -22.26 -1.53
CA GLU A 195 28.58 -21.83 -0.20
C GLU A 195 27.73 -20.66 0.31
N PHE A 196 27.52 -19.65 -0.51
CA PHE A 196 26.63 -18.52 -0.19
C PHE A 196 25.21 -18.99 0.13
N ALA A 197 24.61 -19.86 -0.68
CA ALA A 197 23.27 -20.40 -0.45
C ALA A 197 23.13 -21.11 0.89
N LYS A 198 24.15 -21.87 1.34
CA LYS A 198 24.18 -22.46 2.69
C LYS A 198 24.20 -21.41 3.80
N LYS A 199 24.96 -20.33 3.63
CA LYS A 199 24.94 -19.19 4.57
C LYS A 199 23.57 -18.52 4.58
N VAL A 200 22.92 -18.35 3.43
CA VAL A 200 21.56 -17.79 3.30
C VAL A 200 20.53 -18.65 4.04
N GLU A 201 20.62 -19.98 3.97
CA GLU A 201 19.74 -20.88 4.73
C GLU A 201 19.89 -20.71 6.25
N ALA A 202 21.12 -20.54 6.73
CA ALA A 202 21.39 -20.27 8.15
C ALA A 202 20.84 -18.90 8.58
N ILE A 203 21.03 -17.87 7.76
CA ILE A 203 20.48 -16.52 7.98
C ILE A 203 18.94 -16.58 8.00
N ALA A 204 18.33 -17.24 7.02
CA ALA A 204 16.88 -17.41 6.96
C ALA A 204 16.34 -18.06 8.24
N LYS A 205 16.99 -19.12 8.73
CA LYS A 205 16.64 -19.75 10.00
C LYS A 205 16.75 -18.80 11.19
N ALA A 206 17.82 -17.99 11.27
CA ALA A 206 18.01 -17.00 12.33
C ALA A 206 16.92 -15.91 12.33
N HIS A 207 16.40 -15.55 11.15
CA HIS A 207 15.29 -14.60 11.00
C HIS A 207 13.89 -15.25 11.07
N GLY A 208 13.80 -16.57 11.32
CA GLY A 208 12.52 -17.29 11.38
C GLY A 208 11.83 -17.46 10.02
N ILE A 209 12.60 -17.43 8.93
CA ILE A 209 12.13 -17.61 7.55
C ILE A 209 12.29 -19.10 7.18
N PRO A 210 11.20 -19.83 6.85
CA PRO A 210 11.26 -21.25 6.53
C PRO A 210 11.71 -21.47 5.08
N ALA A 211 13.00 -21.24 4.80
CA ALA A 211 13.56 -21.29 3.45
C ALA A 211 13.22 -22.58 2.67
N ALA A 212 13.28 -23.75 3.33
CA ALA A 212 12.94 -25.03 2.71
C ALA A 212 11.49 -25.08 2.20
N LEU A 213 10.53 -24.61 3.00
CA LEU A 213 9.12 -24.51 2.60
C LEU A 213 8.93 -23.54 1.42
N LEU A 214 9.60 -22.38 1.46
CA LEU A 214 9.51 -21.39 0.38
C LEU A 214 10.06 -21.92 -0.94
N VAL A 215 11.19 -22.64 -0.89
CA VAL A 215 11.79 -23.28 -2.07
C VAL A 215 10.89 -24.42 -2.57
N ALA A 216 10.35 -25.24 -1.68
CA ALA A 216 9.42 -26.33 -2.04
C ALA A 216 8.17 -25.77 -2.74
N ALA A 217 7.52 -24.76 -2.15
CA ALA A 217 6.33 -24.12 -2.72
C ALA A 217 6.57 -23.57 -4.14
N LYS A 218 7.79 -23.10 -4.43
CA LYS A 218 8.16 -22.61 -5.77
C LYS A 218 8.48 -23.74 -6.75
N LYS A 219 9.04 -24.86 -6.29
CA LYS A 219 9.42 -26.00 -7.14
C LYS A 219 8.24 -26.93 -7.46
N THR A 220 7.31 -27.09 -6.53
CA THR A 220 6.19 -28.03 -6.64
C THR A 220 4.84 -27.31 -6.43
N PRO A 221 4.44 -26.40 -7.35
CA PRO A 221 3.24 -25.57 -7.17
C PRO A 221 1.91 -26.37 -7.18
N GLY A 222 1.93 -27.66 -7.52
CA GLY A 222 0.77 -28.54 -7.49
C GLY A 222 0.68 -29.47 -6.27
N ASP A 223 1.65 -29.41 -5.35
CA ASP A 223 1.61 -30.20 -4.11
C ASP A 223 0.70 -29.53 -3.08
N GLU A 224 -0.43 -30.18 -2.78
CA GLU A 224 -1.45 -29.65 -1.88
C GLU A 224 -0.96 -29.50 -0.43
N ALA A 225 -0.08 -30.38 0.05
CA ALA A 225 0.44 -30.31 1.40
C ALA A 225 1.36 -29.09 1.55
N VAL A 226 2.28 -28.92 0.59
CA VAL A 226 3.20 -27.77 0.53
C VAL A 226 2.41 -26.46 0.36
N ALA A 227 1.40 -26.44 -0.51
CA ALA A 227 0.56 -25.26 -0.74
C ALA A 227 -0.21 -24.84 0.53
N LYS A 228 -0.77 -25.79 1.28
CA LYS A 228 -1.46 -25.52 2.56
C LYS A 228 -0.51 -24.97 3.61
N GLU A 229 0.68 -25.55 3.75
CA GLU A 229 1.67 -25.08 4.72
C GLU A 229 2.21 -23.69 4.35
N TYR A 230 2.47 -23.46 3.06
CA TYR A 230 2.88 -22.15 2.54
C TYR A 230 1.81 -21.08 2.79
N ALA A 231 0.53 -21.38 2.53
CA ALA A 231 -0.58 -20.45 2.79
C ALA A 231 -0.71 -20.11 4.29
N ARG A 232 -0.53 -21.10 5.18
CA ARG A 232 -0.50 -20.86 6.63
C ARG A 232 0.64 -19.94 7.04
N TRP A 233 1.83 -20.17 6.49
CA TRP A 233 2.98 -19.31 6.73
C TRP A 233 2.74 -17.88 6.22
N GLN A 234 2.20 -17.72 5.01
CA GLN A 234 1.86 -16.40 4.46
C GLN A 234 0.84 -15.66 5.32
N GLN A 235 -0.17 -16.35 5.85
CA GLN A 235 -1.13 -15.75 6.78
C GLN A 235 -0.44 -15.31 8.06
N ALA A 236 0.40 -16.16 8.66
CA ALA A 236 1.14 -15.82 9.88
C ALA A 236 2.10 -14.63 9.66
N ALA A 237 2.78 -14.59 8.52
CA ALA A 237 3.67 -13.50 8.14
C ALA A 237 2.91 -12.17 8.01
N ALA A 238 1.77 -12.14 7.30
CA ALA A 238 0.98 -10.92 7.18
C ALA A 238 0.36 -10.45 8.50
N VAL A 239 -0.05 -11.38 9.37
CA VAL A 239 -0.51 -11.00 10.72
C VAL A 239 0.64 -10.41 11.53
N LYS A 240 1.85 -10.97 11.45
CA LYS A 240 3.03 -10.41 12.12
C LYS A 240 3.39 -9.01 11.60
N ASP A 241 3.31 -8.80 10.30
CA ASP A 241 3.55 -7.49 9.68
C ASP A 241 2.47 -6.47 10.08
N ALA A 242 1.21 -6.88 10.11
CA ALA A 242 0.10 -6.05 10.59
C ALA A 242 0.26 -5.70 12.07
N ILE A 243 0.66 -6.64 12.94
CA ILE A 243 0.99 -6.34 14.35
C ILE A 243 2.09 -5.29 14.44
N SER A 244 3.18 -5.44 13.68
CA SER A 244 4.28 -4.46 13.66
C SER A 244 3.82 -3.05 13.26
N GLU A 245 2.93 -2.95 12.28
CA GLU A 245 2.31 -1.68 11.90
C GLU A 245 1.41 -1.13 13.02
N LEU A 246 0.53 -1.96 13.59
CA LEU A 246 -0.39 -1.55 14.65
C LEU A 246 0.34 -1.08 15.91
N GLU A 247 1.41 -1.76 16.32
CA GLU A 247 2.25 -1.32 17.45
C GLU A 247 2.95 0.01 17.15
N SER A 248 3.41 0.22 15.90
CA SER A 248 3.99 1.50 15.48
C SER A 248 2.95 2.62 15.51
N LEU A 249 1.74 2.38 14.98
CA LEU A 249 0.64 3.34 14.98
C LEU A 249 0.16 3.65 16.41
N LYS A 250 0.09 2.64 17.26
CA LYS A 250 -0.26 2.80 18.68
C LYS A 250 0.78 3.65 19.39
N SER A 251 2.07 3.39 19.18
CA SER A 251 3.15 4.20 19.74
C SER A 251 3.09 5.65 19.27
N ASP A 252 2.87 5.88 17.97
CA ASP A 252 2.74 7.22 17.41
C ASP A 252 1.50 7.94 18.00
N ALA A 253 0.37 7.26 18.09
CA ALA A 253 -0.87 7.81 18.66
C ALA A 253 -0.74 8.12 20.15
N THR A 254 -0.10 7.25 20.94
CA THR A 254 0.17 7.49 22.37
C THR A 254 1.08 8.70 22.54
N ALA A 255 2.19 8.78 21.79
CA ALA A 255 3.10 9.92 21.87
C ALA A 255 2.43 11.24 21.49
N LEU A 256 1.56 11.24 20.48
CA LEU A 256 0.76 12.41 20.09
C LEU A 256 -0.24 12.80 21.18
N LEU A 257 -0.93 11.83 21.78
CA LEU A 257 -1.90 12.07 22.85
C LEU A 257 -1.20 12.59 24.11
N ASP A 258 -0.08 11.99 24.53
CA ASP A 258 0.69 12.45 25.70
C ASP A 258 1.16 13.90 25.51
N LYS A 259 1.66 14.23 24.32
CA LYS A 259 2.03 15.60 23.95
C LYS A 259 0.83 16.55 23.95
N HIS A 260 -0.34 16.06 23.56
CA HIS A 260 -1.57 16.84 23.54
C HIS A 260 -2.10 17.12 24.95
N LEU A 261 -2.14 16.10 25.81
CA LEU A 261 -2.58 16.19 27.20
C LEU A 261 -1.63 17.02 28.07
N GLY A 262 -0.38 17.19 27.66
CA GLY A 262 0.57 18.11 28.28
C GLY A 262 0.29 19.61 28.03
N LYS A 263 -0.69 19.96 27.19
CA LYS A 263 -1.06 21.35 26.87
C LYS A 263 -2.32 21.79 27.62
N THR A 264 -2.50 23.09 27.77
CA THR A 264 -3.78 23.62 28.27
C THR A 264 -4.87 23.51 27.20
N ALA A 265 -6.12 23.40 27.62
CA ALA A 265 -7.27 23.34 26.70
C ALA A 265 -7.34 24.56 25.76
N GLU A 266 -6.96 25.74 26.24
CA GLU A 266 -6.93 26.96 25.43
C GLU A 266 -5.86 26.88 24.33
N GLN A 267 -4.65 26.42 24.69
CA GLN A 267 -3.57 26.23 23.73
C GLN A 267 -3.97 25.21 22.66
N VAL A 268 -4.56 24.08 23.07
CA VAL A 268 -5.08 23.06 22.15
C VAL A 268 -6.07 23.65 21.16
N ARG A 269 -7.09 24.37 21.64
CA ARG A 269 -8.12 24.97 20.77
C ARG A 269 -7.50 25.95 19.77
N LYS A 270 -6.59 26.81 20.23
CA LYS A 270 -5.91 27.79 19.38
C LYS A 270 -5.08 27.13 18.28
N GLU A 271 -4.30 26.10 18.62
CA GLU A 271 -3.47 25.39 17.65
C GLU A 271 -4.31 24.63 16.62
N GLN A 272 -5.38 23.94 17.05
CA GLN A 272 -6.28 23.21 16.15
C GLN A 272 -7.05 24.15 15.22
N ALA A 273 -7.57 25.27 15.75
CA ALA A 273 -8.24 26.28 14.93
C ALA A 273 -7.29 26.90 13.90
N ALA A 274 -6.05 27.20 14.28
CA ALA A 274 -5.04 27.71 13.36
C ALA A 274 -4.69 26.70 12.26
N ALA A 275 -4.52 25.42 12.61
CA ALA A 275 -4.23 24.35 11.65
C ALA A 275 -5.39 24.16 10.65
N LEU A 276 -6.63 24.15 11.14
CA LEU A 276 -7.82 24.07 10.30
C LEU A 276 -7.93 25.26 9.35
N ALA A 277 -7.74 26.49 9.85
CA ALA A 277 -7.77 27.69 9.04
C ALA A 277 -6.70 27.68 7.93
N VAL A 278 -5.50 27.17 8.22
CA VAL A 278 -4.44 27.00 7.21
C VAL A 278 -4.84 25.97 6.14
N ALA A 279 -5.45 24.85 6.54
CA ALA A 279 -5.91 23.83 5.60
C ALA A 279 -7.03 24.36 4.67
N ILE A 280 -8.01 25.08 5.24
CA ILE A 280 -9.09 25.72 4.47
C ILE A 280 -8.52 26.77 3.51
N LYS A 281 -7.65 27.68 3.99
CA LYS A 281 -7.03 28.71 3.14
C LYS A 281 -6.23 28.10 1.99
N LYS A 282 -5.56 26.97 2.21
CA LYS A 282 -4.84 26.23 1.17
C LYS A 282 -5.80 25.68 0.11
N ALA A 283 -6.93 25.11 0.50
CA ALA A 283 -7.94 24.63 -0.43
C ALA A 283 -8.58 25.79 -1.22
N GLU A 284 -8.95 26.89 -0.55
CA GLU A 284 -9.53 28.07 -1.20
C GLU A 284 -8.57 28.75 -2.18
N ALA A 285 -7.26 28.72 -1.92
CA ALA A 285 -6.25 29.24 -2.83
C ALA A 285 -6.11 28.41 -4.12
N ALA A 286 -6.38 27.10 -4.05
CA ALA A 286 -6.30 26.18 -5.18
C ALA A 286 -7.58 26.18 -6.04
N LYS A 287 -8.09 27.37 -6.40
CA LYS A 287 -9.33 27.52 -7.19
C LYS A 287 -9.24 26.77 -8.51
N GLY A 288 -10.30 26.01 -8.83
CA GLY A 288 -10.38 25.21 -10.06
C GLY A 288 -9.77 23.81 -9.95
N ALA A 289 -9.04 23.49 -8.88
CA ALA A 289 -8.53 22.15 -8.65
C ALA A 289 -9.64 21.22 -8.10
N PRO A 290 -9.89 20.04 -8.71
CA PRO A 290 -10.93 19.12 -8.25
C PRO A 290 -10.77 18.66 -6.80
N TRP A 291 -9.54 18.41 -6.35
CA TRP A 291 -9.29 18.00 -4.95
C TRP A 291 -9.68 19.08 -3.95
N ALA A 292 -9.50 20.35 -4.30
CA ALA A 292 -9.80 21.47 -3.41
C ALA A 292 -11.30 21.70 -3.30
N ALA A 293 -12.02 21.62 -4.43
CA ALA A 293 -13.48 21.64 -4.44
C ALA A 293 -14.06 20.49 -3.62
N LYS A 294 -13.53 19.28 -3.78
CA LYS A 294 -13.97 18.09 -3.03
C LYS A 294 -13.66 18.19 -1.53
N PHE A 295 -12.48 18.69 -1.17
CA PHE A 295 -12.13 18.94 0.23
C PHE A 295 -13.11 19.91 0.90
N LEU A 296 -13.45 21.03 0.25
CA LEU A 296 -14.40 22.00 0.79
C LEU A 296 -15.84 21.44 0.82
N GLU A 297 -16.20 20.54 -0.10
CA GLU A 297 -17.47 19.78 -0.03
C GLU A 297 -17.48 18.84 1.17
N ASP A 298 -16.39 18.11 1.40
CA ASP A 298 -16.25 17.17 2.52
C ASP A 298 -16.32 17.89 3.88
N VAL A 299 -15.71 19.09 4.00
CA VAL A 299 -15.85 19.93 5.21
C VAL A 299 -17.32 20.27 5.49
N LYS A 300 -18.09 20.66 4.46
CA LYS A 300 -19.54 20.92 4.60
C LYS A 300 -20.33 19.67 4.96
N ARG A 301 -19.93 18.49 4.46
CA ARG A 301 -20.55 17.21 4.81
C ARG A 301 -20.31 16.84 6.27
N VAL A 302 -19.14 17.18 6.82
CA VAL A 302 -18.87 17.02 8.27
C VAL A 302 -19.75 17.96 9.08
N GLU A 303 -19.88 19.24 8.69
CA GLU A 303 -20.78 20.19 9.36
C GLU A 303 -22.25 19.72 9.32
N TRP A 304 -22.69 19.16 8.19
CA TRP A 304 -24.02 18.56 8.06
C TRP A 304 -24.19 17.34 8.98
N PHE A 305 -23.20 16.45 9.04
CA PHE A 305 -23.21 15.29 9.93
C PHE A 305 -23.34 15.72 11.39
N ASP A 306 -22.56 16.70 11.83
CA ASP A 306 -22.61 17.26 13.19
C ASP A 306 -24.00 17.84 13.49
N ALA A 307 -24.59 18.56 12.54
CA ALA A 307 -25.95 19.10 12.68
C ALA A 307 -27.01 17.99 12.81
N CYS A 308 -26.92 16.92 12.02
CA CYS A 308 -27.83 15.79 12.12
C CYS A 308 -27.71 15.03 13.45
N VAL A 309 -26.47 14.82 13.93
CA VAL A 309 -26.23 14.20 15.24
C VAL A 309 -26.74 15.09 16.37
N ALA A 310 -26.56 16.40 16.29
CA ALA A 310 -27.09 17.36 17.26
C ALA A 310 -28.63 17.36 17.30
N GLU A 311 -29.30 17.12 16.17
CA GLU A 311 -30.77 17.05 16.09
C GLU A 311 -31.33 15.82 16.82
N ASN A 312 -30.68 14.66 16.70
CA ASN A 312 -31.08 13.44 17.41
C ASN A 312 -29.89 12.54 17.77
N PRO A 313 -29.23 12.79 18.91
CA PRO A 313 -28.00 12.08 19.28
C PRO A 313 -28.24 10.61 19.60
N ALA A 314 -29.47 10.20 19.91
CA ALA A 314 -29.80 8.80 20.21
C ALA A 314 -29.84 7.91 18.96
N VAL A 315 -30.12 8.49 17.79
CA VAL A 315 -30.28 7.76 16.52
C VAL A 315 -29.12 8.03 15.56
N GLY A 316 -28.44 9.16 15.71
CA GLY A 316 -27.32 9.56 14.84
C GLY A 316 -27.80 10.22 13.54
N PRO A 317 -26.97 10.24 12.48
CA PRO A 317 -27.30 10.92 11.24
C PRO A 317 -28.51 10.29 10.55
N LYS A 318 -29.41 11.13 10.01
CA LYS A 318 -30.54 10.67 9.20
C LYS A 318 -30.04 10.17 7.85
N VAL A 319 -30.09 8.87 7.63
CA VAL A 319 -29.83 8.24 6.33
C VAL A 319 -31.16 8.04 5.62
N ALA A 320 -31.35 8.66 4.46
CA ALA A 320 -32.51 8.39 3.60
C ALA A 320 -32.42 6.95 3.09
N ALA A 321 -33.42 6.14 3.40
CA ALA A 321 -33.54 4.73 3.02
C ALA A 321 -34.52 4.54 1.86
#